data_AF-A0AAW6H786-F1
#
_entry.id   AF-A0AAW6H786-F1
#
_cell.length_a   1.000
_cell.length_b   1.000
_cell.length_c   1.000
_cell.angle_alpha   90.00
_cell.angle_beta   90.00
_cell.angle_gamma   90.00
#
_symmetry.space_group_name_H-M   'P 1'
#
loop_
_entity.id
_entity.type
_entity.pdbx_description
1 polymer ?
#
loop_
_entity_poly.entity_id
_entity_poly.type
_entity_poly.pdbx_seq_one_letter_code
_entity_poly.pdbx_strand_id
1 'polypeptide(L)'
;MKKILFIASAILILLSGCENFLDSELLTEKTTANFPETEKDAQEMVTAIYAHLLFESPETSSQYYIAQLAGDDCLGGNLSYSNNCATNFLMYSGNLNTFAGIWDRCYTLINRANNAINTMENVKSWSSESERNRLFGESYFLRAMAYYELAQVFGGVPLRTTLESTNLPRASVDEIYTQIAADLKNAIEMMPAKIYPKGSDMTGHATKYAAEAM
;
A
#
# COMPACT_ATOMS: atom_id res chain seq x y z
N MET A 1 58.79 -33.82 -14.98
CA MET A 1 58.54 -32.64 -14.12
C MET A 1 57.90 -31.49 -14.89
N LYS A 2 58.49 -30.97 -15.99
CA LYS A 2 57.89 -29.90 -16.81
C LYS A 2 56.46 -30.21 -17.34
N LYS A 3 56.20 -31.47 -17.73
CA LYS A 3 54.86 -31.91 -18.20
C LYS A 3 53.80 -31.96 -17.08
N ILE A 4 54.19 -32.23 -15.84
CA ILE A 4 53.28 -32.28 -14.68
C ILE A 4 52.91 -30.85 -14.25
N LEU A 5 53.86 -29.91 -14.31
CA LEU A 5 53.62 -28.48 -14.09
C LEU A 5 52.64 -27.87 -15.11
N PHE A 6 52.72 -28.29 -16.38
CA PHE A 6 51.76 -27.85 -17.40
C PHE A 6 50.33 -28.35 -17.15
N ILE A 7 50.18 -29.60 -16.70
CA ILE A 7 48.87 -30.18 -16.38
C ILE A 7 48.28 -29.53 -15.13
N ALA A 8 49.09 -29.29 -14.10
CA ALA A 8 48.65 -28.60 -12.89
C ALA A 8 48.21 -27.15 -13.15
N SER A 9 48.92 -26.44 -14.04
CA SER A 9 48.55 -25.07 -14.45
C SER A 9 47.25 -25.04 -15.26
N ALA A 10 47.00 -26.05 -16.10
CA ALA A 10 45.75 -26.15 -16.87
C ALA A 10 44.54 -26.44 -15.95
N ILE A 11 44.72 -27.22 -14.88
CA ILE A 11 43.68 -27.51 -13.90
C ILE A 11 43.34 -26.28 -13.06
N LEU A 12 44.31 -25.43 -12.72
CA LEU A 12 44.04 -24.17 -11.98
C LEU A 12 43.18 -23.17 -12.80
N ILE A 13 43.33 -23.15 -14.13
CA ILE A 13 42.54 -22.29 -15.03
C ILE A 13 41.09 -22.78 -15.14
N LEU A 14 40.85 -24.08 -14.95
CA LEU A 14 39.50 -24.66 -14.95
C LEU A 14 38.73 -24.40 -13.63
N LEU A 15 39.42 -23.93 -12.59
CA LEU A 15 38.82 -23.60 -11.28
C LEU A 15 38.53 -22.10 -11.11
N SER A 16 38.96 -21.24 -12.03
CA SER A 16 38.55 -19.82 -12.05
C SER A 16 37.20 -19.68 -12.75
N GLY A 17 36.12 -19.99 -12.03
CA GLY A 17 34.76 -19.66 -12.46
C GLY A 17 34.49 -18.17 -12.28
N CYS A 18 33.82 -17.53 -13.25
CA CYS A 18 33.25 -16.20 -13.04
C CYS A 18 32.02 -16.32 -12.14
N GLU A 19 32.18 -16.09 -10.83
CA GLU A 19 31.04 -16.10 -9.90
C GLU A 19 30.00 -15.02 -10.26
N ASN A 20 30.45 -13.86 -10.76
CA ASN A 20 29.59 -12.69 -10.99
C ASN A 20 29.08 -12.56 -12.45
N PHE A 21 29.29 -13.55 -13.32
CA PHE A 21 28.84 -13.44 -14.73
C PHE A 21 27.32 -13.62 -14.87
N LEU A 22 26.68 -14.33 -13.94
CA LEU A 22 25.24 -14.56 -13.92
C LEU A 22 24.48 -13.53 -13.08
N ASP A 23 25.19 -12.70 -12.33
CA ASP A 23 24.59 -11.61 -11.56
C ASP A 23 24.30 -10.44 -12.50
N SER A 24 23.02 -10.21 -12.81
CA SER A 24 22.60 -9.01 -13.52
C SER A 24 22.04 -7.99 -12.53
N GLU A 25 22.64 -6.80 -12.53
CA GLU A 25 22.08 -5.65 -11.84
C GLU A 25 21.10 -4.93 -12.78
N LEU A 26 19.87 -4.71 -12.31
CA LEU A 26 18.89 -3.90 -13.02
C LEU A 26 19.25 -2.42 -12.87
N LEU A 27 20.12 -1.92 -13.75
CA LEU A 27 20.61 -0.53 -13.72
C LEU A 27 19.54 0.49 -14.16
N THR A 28 18.52 0.06 -14.88
CA THR A 28 17.48 0.95 -15.45
C THR A 28 16.11 0.80 -14.82
N GLU A 29 15.90 -0.24 -14.01
CA GLU A 29 14.60 -0.53 -13.38
C GLU A 29 14.64 -0.28 -11.88
N LYS A 30 13.59 0.35 -11.37
CA LYS A 30 13.37 0.56 -9.93
C LYS A 30 12.82 -0.74 -9.33
N THR A 31 13.56 -1.32 -8.40
CA THR A 31 13.22 -2.51 -7.62
C THR A 31 13.25 -2.17 -6.13
N THR A 32 12.69 -3.02 -5.28
CA THR A 32 12.78 -2.82 -3.82
C THR A 32 14.22 -2.85 -3.27
N ALA A 33 15.19 -3.36 -4.05
CA ALA A 33 16.61 -3.42 -3.66
C ALA A 33 17.37 -2.11 -3.95
N ASN A 34 16.91 -1.30 -4.92
CA ASN A 34 17.59 -0.07 -5.36
C ASN A 34 16.68 1.18 -5.33
N PHE A 35 15.46 1.08 -4.81
CA PHE A 35 14.49 2.17 -4.71
C PHE A 35 13.62 2.03 -3.44
N PRO A 36 13.28 3.14 -2.74
CA PRO A 36 13.68 4.53 -2.96
C PRO A 36 15.10 4.81 -2.47
N GLU A 37 15.84 5.70 -3.16
CA GLU A 37 17.19 6.11 -2.76
C GLU A 37 17.23 7.55 -2.21
N THR A 38 16.36 8.41 -2.74
CA THR A 38 16.31 9.84 -2.41
C THR A 38 15.01 10.22 -1.70
N GLU A 39 15.00 11.35 -0.98
CA GLU A 39 13.76 11.91 -0.41
C GLU A 39 12.69 12.14 -1.49
N LYS A 40 13.10 12.57 -2.68
CA LYS A 40 12.19 12.75 -3.82
C LYS A 40 11.52 11.44 -4.22
N ASP A 41 12.26 10.33 -4.24
CA ASP A 41 11.70 9.01 -4.52
C ASP A 41 10.65 8.63 -3.47
N ALA A 42 10.92 8.88 -2.18
CA ALA A 42 9.95 8.65 -1.12
C ALA A 42 8.70 9.54 -1.25
N GLN A 43 8.87 10.81 -1.64
CA GLN A 43 7.75 11.70 -1.92
C GLN A 43 6.90 11.17 -3.09
N GLU A 44 7.53 10.70 -4.17
CA GLU A 44 6.85 10.08 -5.31
C GLU A 44 6.08 8.81 -4.90
N MET A 45 6.67 7.98 -4.04
CA MET A 45 6.00 6.79 -3.49
C MET A 45 4.73 7.13 -2.71
N VAL A 46 4.82 8.07 -1.77
CA VAL A 46 3.66 8.50 -0.97
C VAL A 46 2.63 9.20 -1.86
N THR A 47 3.07 10.02 -2.80
CA THR A 47 2.20 10.64 -3.82
C THR A 47 1.45 9.60 -4.62
N ALA A 48 2.09 8.47 -4.98
CA ALA A 48 1.42 7.39 -5.68
C ALA A 48 0.33 6.71 -4.83
N ILE A 49 0.44 6.69 -3.51
CA ILE A 49 -0.64 6.21 -2.64
C ILE A 49 -1.83 7.18 -2.74
N TYR A 50 -1.61 8.48 -2.51
CA TYR A 50 -2.66 9.51 -2.61
C TYR A 50 -3.31 9.56 -4.00
N ALA A 51 -2.51 9.49 -5.06
CA ALA A 51 -3.02 9.50 -6.43
C ALA A 51 -3.99 8.34 -6.69
N HIS A 52 -3.83 7.21 -5.98
CA HIS A 52 -4.76 6.09 -6.12
C HIS A 52 -6.10 6.31 -5.44
N LEU A 53 -6.20 7.24 -4.48
CA LEU A 53 -7.49 7.63 -3.89
C LEU A 53 -8.45 8.18 -4.96
N LEU A 54 -7.91 8.78 -6.03
CA LEU A 54 -8.70 9.31 -7.15
C LEU A 54 -9.31 8.22 -8.04
N PHE A 55 -8.92 6.96 -7.87
CA PHE A 55 -9.47 5.82 -8.64
C PHE A 55 -10.71 5.22 -7.97
N GLU A 56 -11.46 6.06 -7.26
CA GLU A 56 -12.74 5.72 -6.67
C GLU A 56 -13.87 5.90 -7.71
N SER A 57 -14.59 4.81 -7.97
CA SER A 57 -15.86 4.80 -8.68
C SER A 57 -16.96 4.65 -7.62
N PRO A 58 -17.92 5.59 -7.55
CA PRO A 58 -18.97 5.54 -6.54
C PRO A 58 -19.66 4.17 -6.45
N GLU A 59 -20.04 3.60 -7.59
CA GLU A 59 -20.86 2.38 -7.62
C GLU A 59 -20.09 1.09 -7.30
N THR A 60 -18.77 1.08 -7.47
CA THR A 60 -17.99 -0.17 -7.45
C THR A 60 -16.84 -0.19 -6.45
N SER A 61 -16.31 0.97 -6.06
CA SER A 61 -15.13 1.06 -5.19
C SER A 61 -15.24 2.06 -4.04
N SER A 62 -16.38 2.73 -3.87
CA SER A 62 -16.63 3.65 -2.77
C SER A 62 -17.31 2.97 -1.57
N GLN A 63 -16.61 2.94 -0.43
CA GLN A 63 -17.20 2.48 0.83
C GLN A 63 -18.39 3.35 1.23
N TYR A 64 -18.26 4.67 1.06
CA TYR A 64 -19.31 5.63 1.43
C TYR A 64 -20.59 5.39 0.64
N TYR A 65 -20.49 5.22 -0.68
CA TYR A 65 -21.65 4.94 -1.51
C TYR A 65 -22.33 3.63 -1.11
N ILE A 66 -21.55 2.56 -0.86
CA ILE A 66 -22.07 1.27 -0.39
C ILE A 66 -22.83 1.45 0.93
N ALA A 67 -22.27 2.19 1.89
CA ALA A 67 -22.91 2.44 3.18
C ALA A 67 -24.22 3.22 3.04
N GLN A 68 -24.27 4.20 2.14
CA GLN A 68 -25.50 4.95 1.88
C GLN A 68 -26.59 4.10 1.22
N LEU A 69 -26.23 3.16 0.34
CA LEU A 69 -27.19 2.21 -0.22
C LEU A 69 -27.70 1.21 0.80
N ALA A 70 -26.81 0.72 1.68
CA ALA A 70 -27.13 -0.24 2.73
C ALA A 70 -27.96 0.38 3.88
N GLY A 71 -28.01 1.72 3.96
CA GLY A 71 -28.92 2.46 4.82
C GLY A 71 -30.32 2.63 4.21
N ASP A 72 -31.18 3.37 4.91
CA ASP A 72 -32.57 3.65 4.50
C ASP A 72 -32.76 5.06 3.88
N ASP A 73 -31.69 5.84 3.77
CA ASP A 73 -31.73 7.21 3.24
C ASP A 73 -31.63 7.30 1.71
N CYS A 74 -31.00 6.34 1.04
CA CYS A 74 -30.69 6.38 -0.39
C CYS A 74 -31.08 5.11 -1.15
N LEU A 75 -31.74 5.25 -2.31
CA LEU A 75 -32.21 4.14 -3.14
C LEU A 75 -31.30 3.78 -4.34
N GLY A 76 -30.11 4.39 -4.42
CA GLY A 76 -29.06 4.10 -5.39
C GLY A 76 -29.24 4.56 -6.83
N GLY A 77 -30.44 5.00 -7.21
CA GLY A 77 -30.69 5.56 -8.54
C GLY A 77 -30.70 4.50 -9.65
N ASN A 78 -31.66 4.63 -10.57
CA ASN A 78 -31.94 3.67 -11.65
C ASN A 78 -32.24 2.22 -11.20
N LEU A 79 -33.51 1.99 -10.85
CA LEU A 79 -34.07 0.69 -10.40
C LEU A 79 -34.20 -0.37 -11.51
N SER A 80 -33.71 -0.10 -12.72
CA SER A 80 -33.75 -1.09 -13.80
C SER A 80 -32.58 -2.06 -13.67
N TYR A 81 -32.76 -3.13 -12.88
CA TYR A 81 -31.93 -4.35 -12.94
C TYR A 81 -30.42 -4.15 -12.72
N SER A 82 -30.01 -3.36 -11.72
CA SER A 82 -28.60 -3.19 -11.35
C SER A 82 -28.27 -3.84 -10.00
N ASN A 83 -27.00 -4.17 -9.78
CA ASN A 83 -26.49 -4.65 -8.48
C ASN A 83 -26.79 -3.67 -7.33
N ASN A 84 -26.99 -2.37 -7.63
CA ASN A 84 -27.31 -1.35 -6.63
C ASN A 84 -28.65 -1.61 -5.92
N CYS A 85 -29.64 -2.13 -6.65
CA CYS A 85 -30.92 -2.54 -6.08
C CYS A 85 -30.75 -3.71 -5.10
N ALA A 86 -29.89 -4.68 -5.46
CA ALA A 86 -29.58 -5.79 -4.56
C ALA A 86 -28.90 -5.27 -3.27
N THR A 87 -27.89 -4.41 -3.39
CA THR A 87 -27.24 -3.77 -2.22
C THR A 87 -28.22 -2.99 -1.36
N ASN A 88 -29.17 -2.25 -1.95
CA ASN A 88 -30.20 -1.51 -1.22
C ASN A 88 -31.09 -2.41 -0.35
N PHE A 89 -31.46 -3.59 -0.85
CA PHE A 89 -32.23 -4.57 -0.08
C PHE A 89 -31.36 -5.49 0.78
N LEU A 90 -30.06 -5.18 0.94
CA LEU A 90 -29.06 -6.05 1.57
C LEU A 90 -29.06 -7.47 0.99
N MET A 91 -29.45 -7.59 -0.27
CA MET A 91 -29.52 -8.83 -1.02
C MET A 91 -28.18 -9.08 -1.70
N TYR A 92 -27.71 -10.30 -1.55
CA TYR A 92 -26.57 -10.78 -2.32
C TYR A 92 -27.05 -11.25 -3.69
N SER A 93 -26.74 -10.51 -4.75
CA SER A 93 -26.81 -11.08 -6.11
C SER A 93 -25.71 -12.15 -6.15
N GLY A 94 -26.00 -13.36 -6.62
CA GLY A 94 -25.10 -14.53 -6.52
C GLY A 94 -23.70 -14.39 -7.15
N ASN A 95 -23.32 -13.19 -7.60
CA ASN A 95 -22.03 -12.83 -8.18
C ASN A 95 -21.23 -11.94 -7.21
N LEU A 96 -20.09 -12.45 -6.72
CA LEU A 96 -19.20 -11.75 -5.79
C LEU A 96 -18.59 -10.46 -6.39
N ASN A 97 -18.68 -10.24 -7.71
CA ASN A 97 -18.01 -9.12 -8.37
C ASN A 97 -18.55 -7.73 -8.01
N THR A 98 -19.72 -7.60 -7.38
CA THR A 98 -20.28 -6.28 -7.03
C THR A 98 -19.32 -5.45 -6.17
N PHE A 99 -18.56 -6.10 -5.28
CA PHE A 99 -17.61 -5.43 -4.38
C PHE A 99 -16.14 -5.65 -4.77
N ALA A 100 -15.87 -6.19 -5.96
CA ALA A 100 -14.50 -6.39 -6.43
C ALA A 100 -13.74 -5.06 -6.59
N GLY A 101 -14.42 -3.97 -6.97
CA GLY A 101 -13.79 -2.67 -7.16
C GLY A 101 -13.21 -2.08 -5.86
N ILE A 102 -13.95 -2.15 -4.75
CA ILE A 102 -13.44 -1.68 -3.45
C ILE A 102 -12.31 -2.59 -2.96
N TRP A 103 -12.43 -3.90 -3.16
CA TRP A 103 -11.38 -4.85 -2.84
C TRP A 103 -10.07 -4.51 -3.56
N ASP A 104 -10.11 -4.36 -4.88
CA ASP A 104 -8.94 -4.07 -5.71
C ASP A 104 -8.32 -2.70 -5.38
N ARG A 105 -9.17 -1.67 -5.19
CA ARG A 105 -8.70 -0.32 -4.82
C ARG A 105 -7.98 -0.34 -3.47
N CYS A 106 -8.61 -0.89 -2.44
CA CYS A 106 -8.02 -0.92 -1.09
C CYS A 106 -6.76 -1.78 -1.04
N TYR A 107 -6.72 -2.96 -1.68
CA TYR A 107 -5.51 -3.77 -1.71
C TYR A 107 -4.38 -3.14 -2.53
N THR A 108 -4.69 -2.34 -3.54
CA THR A 108 -3.69 -1.53 -4.25
C THR A 108 -3.12 -0.43 -3.35
N LEU A 109 -3.97 0.27 -2.57
CA LEU A 109 -3.52 1.24 -1.56
C LEU A 109 -2.62 0.58 -0.52
N ILE A 110 -3.05 -0.54 0.05
CA ILE A 110 -2.30 -1.31 1.05
C ILE A 110 -0.95 -1.74 0.49
N ASN A 111 -0.91 -2.24 -0.74
CA ASN A 111 0.34 -2.66 -1.37
C ASN A 111 1.31 -1.47 -1.54
N ARG A 112 0.84 -0.32 -2.03
CA ARG A 112 1.67 0.88 -2.18
C ARG A 112 2.16 1.40 -0.83
N ALA A 113 1.30 1.42 0.19
CA ALA A 113 1.67 1.81 1.55
C ALA A 113 2.66 0.83 2.17
N ASN A 114 2.50 -0.48 1.98
CA ASN A 114 3.47 -1.48 2.42
C ASN A 114 4.83 -1.24 1.75
N ASN A 115 4.87 -0.96 0.44
CA ASN A 115 6.13 -0.63 -0.23
C ASN A 115 6.78 0.58 0.42
N ALA A 116 6.07 1.70 0.59
CA ALA A 116 6.61 2.89 1.23
C ALA A 116 7.14 2.59 2.65
N ILE A 117 6.32 1.99 3.51
CA ILE A 117 6.68 1.70 4.91
C ILE A 117 7.90 0.77 5.01
N ASN A 118 7.99 -0.24 4.14
CA ASN A 118 9.04 -1.25 4.23
C ASN A 118 10.34 -0.85 3.51
N THR A 119 10.34 0.18 2.65
CA THR A 119 11.54 0.54 1.86
C THR A 119 12.00 1.98 2.00
N MET A 120 11.22 2.90 2.59
CA MET A 120 11.66 4.30 2.78
C MET A 120 12.89 4.45 3.69
N GLU A 121 13.24 3.44 4.49
CA GLU A 121 14.51 3.41 5.23
C GLU A 121 15.75 3.34 4.32
N ASN A 122 15.58 2.95 3.05
CA ASN A 122 16.67 2.91 2.07
C ASN A 122 17.08 4.32 1.58
N VAL A 123 16.30 5.35 1.89
CA VAL A 123 16.62 6.73 1.53
C VAL A 123 17.89 7.18 2.22
N LYS A 124 18.89 7.59 1.44
CA LYS A 124 20.24 7.89 1.92
C LYS A 124 20.34 9.20 2.71
N SER A 125 19.48 10.17 2.40
CA SER A 125 19.51 11.49 3.01
C SER A 125 18.12 12.13 2.99
N TRP A 126 17.77 12.76 4.12
CA TRP A 126 16.54 13.50 4.32
C TRP A 126 16.85 14.99 4.53
N SER A 127 16.01 15.87 4.01
CA SER A 127 16.09 17.32 4.21
C SER A 127 15.78 17.70 5.65
N SER A 128 14.90 16.94 6.31
CA SER A 128 14.63 17.04 7.74
C SER A 128 14.01 15.75 8.28
N GLU A 129 14.21 15.49 9.58
CA GLU A 129 13.51 14.40 10.27
C GLU A 129 11.99 14.59 10.25
N SER A 130 11.52 15.84 10.28
CA SER A 130 10.09 16.15 10.16
C SER A 130 9.49 15.70 8.83
N GLU A 131 10.24 15.82 7.73
CA GLU A 131 9.78 15.39 6.40
C GLU A 131 9.76 13.87 6.29
N ARG A 132 10.82 13.21 6.77
CA ARG A 132 10.87 11.75 6.90
C ARG A 132 9.65 11.22 7.67
N ASN A 133 9.43 11.74 8.87
CA ASN A 133 8.37 11.26 9.74
C ASN A 133 6.98 11.58 9.18
N ARG A 134 6.83 12.70 8.45
CA ARG A 134 5.61 13.00 7.70
C ARG A 134 5.31 11.92 6.67
N LEU A 135 6.27 11.54 5.81
CA LEU A 135 6.04 10.54 4.76
C LEU A 135 5.74 9.13 5.31
N PHE A 136 6.44 8.70 6.37
CA PHE A 136 6.10 7.46 7.07
C PHE A 136 4.70 7.54 7.69
N GLY A 137 4.40 8.61 8.42
CA GLY A 137 3.12 8.78 9.09
C GLY A 137 1.93 8.83 8.13
N GLU A 138 2.06 9.52 6.99
CA GLU A 138 1.06 9.53 5.92
C GLU A 138 0.87 8.14 5.31
N SER A 139 1.95 7.38 5.11
CA SER A 139 1.86 5.99 4.59
C SER A 139 1.11 5.07 5.55
N TYR A 140 1.40 5.15 6.86
CA TYR A 140 0.67 4.40 7.88
C TYR A 140 -0.81 4.78 7.91
N PHE A 141 -1.12 6.08 7.94
CA PHE A 141 -2.49 6.57 7.93
C PHE A 141 -3.28 6.06 6.72
N LEU A 142 -2.71 6.13 5.51
CA LEU A 142 -3.38 5.68 4.29
C LEU A 142 -3.60 4.16 4.27
N ARG A 143 -2.68 3.37 4.86
CA ARG A 143 -2.88 1.92 5.03
C ARG A 143 -4.01 1.63 6.02
N ALA A 144 -4.05 2.35 7.14
CA ALA A 144 -5.12 2.25 8.13
C ALA A 144 -6.48 2.57 7.51
N MET A 145 -6.57 3.65 6.73
CA MET A 145 -7.78 4.07 6.03
C MET A 145 -8.28 2.99 5.06
N ALA A 146 -7.39 2.41 4.24
CA ALA A 146 -7.76 1.35 3.32
C ALA A 146 -8.26 0.08 4.05
N TYR A 147 -7.63 -0.28 5.17
CA TYR A 147 -8.11 -1.40 6.00
C TYR A 147 -9.45 -1.11 6.67
N TYR A 148 -9.68 0.12 7.11
CA TYR A 148 -10.94 0.54 7.71
C TYR A 148 -12.09 0.43 6.71
N GLU A 149 -11.89 0.91 5.48
CA GLU A 149 -12.88 0.77 4.40
C GLU A 149 -13.19 -0.71 4.10
N LEU A 150 -12.17 -1.57 4.04
CA LEU A 150 -12.35 -3.01 3.88
C LEU A 150 -13.11 -3.63 5.06
N ALA A 151 -12.78 -3.26 6.30
CA ALA A 151 -13.41 -3.80 7.50
C ALA A 151 -14.91 -3.46 7.56
N GLN A 152 -15.28 -2.25 7.13
CA GLN A 152 -16.68 -1.82 7.10
C GLN A 152 -17.53 -2.61 6.09
N VAL A 153 -16.94 -3.05 4.98
CA VAL A 153 -17.67 -3.78 3.92
C VAL A 153 -17.60 -5.30 4.12
N PHE A 154 -16.45 -5.83 4.56
CA PHE A 154 -16.19 -7.27 4.58
C PHE A 154 -15.95 -7.85 5.98
N GLY A 155 -15.82 -7.02 7.02
CA GLY A 155 -15.32 -7.43 8.33
C GLY A 155 -13.87 -7.90 8.23
N GLY A 156 -13.59 -9.14 8.64
CA GLY A 156 -12.25 -9.72 8.49
C GLY A 156 -11.83 -9.85 7.02
N VAL A 157 -10.55 -9.57 6.73
CA VAL A 157 -9.93 -9.70 5.39
C VAL A 157 -8.50 -10.24 5.53
N PRO A 158 -7.84 -10.73 4.47
CA PRO A 158 -6.41 -11.05 4.52
C PRO A 158 -5.55 -9.84 4.95
N LEU A 159 -4.87 -9.97 6.08
CA LEU A 159 -4.01 -8.94 6.66
C LEU A 159 -2.60 -9.03 6.05
N ARG A 160 -2.21 -8.00 5.29
CA ARG A 160 -0.97 -7.90 4.51
C ARG A 160 -0.18 -6.67 4.96
N THR A 161 0.89 -6.88 5.73
CA THR A 161 1.80 -5.81 6.19
C THR A 161 3.21 -5.92 5.60
N THR A 162 3.52 -7.04 4.94
CA THR A 162 4.80 -7.32 4.29
C THR A 162 4.67 -7.26 2.76
N LEU A 163 5.82 -7.31 2.07
CA LEU A 163 5.91 -7.29 0.61
C LEU A 163 5.77 -8.67 -0.04
N GLU A 164 5.58 -9.72 0.75
CA GLU A 164 5.55 -11.08 0.24
C GLU A 164 4.28 -11.35 -0.60
N SER A 165 4.46 -12.07 -1.71
CA SER A 165 3.38 -12.50 -2.59
C SER A 165 2.75 -13.83 -2.14
N THR A 166 2.60 -14.03 -0.83
CA THR A 166 1.96 -15.24 -0.28
C THR A 166 0.45 -15.09 -0.21
N ASN A 167 -0.30 -16.15 -0.50
CA ASN A 167 -1.73 -16.12 -0.24
C ASN A 167 -1.95 -16.23 1.27
N LEU A 168 -2.60 -15.23 1.87
CA LEU A 168 -2.83 -15.18 3.31
C LEU A 168 -4.27 -15.57 3.62
N PRO A 169 -4.52 -16.32 4.72
CA PRO A 169 -5.87 -16.59 5.16
C PRO A 169 -6.57 -15.29 5.57
N ARG A 170 -7.91 -15.34 5.62
CA ARG A 170 -8.72 -14.25 6.17
C ARG A 170 -8.38 -14.07 7.64
N ALA A 171 -7.94 -12.86 8.03
CA ALA A 171 -7.81 -12.48 9.43
C ALA A 171 -9.20 -12.13 9.99
N SER A 172 -9.33 -12.22 11.31
CA SER A 172 -10.52 -11.76 12.03
C SER A 172 -10.69 -10.24 11.93
N VAL A 173 -11.91 -9.76 12.14
CA VAL A 173 -12.18 -8.31 12.17
C VAL A 173 -11.39 -7.62 13.29
N ASP A 174 -11.24 -8.28 14.45
CA ASP A 174 -10.48 -7.75 15.59
C ASP A 174 -8.98 -7.58 15.25
N GLU A 175 -8.39 -8.52 14.50
CA GLU A 175 -7.01 -8.39 14.01
C GLU A 175 -6.86 -7.22 13.02
N ILE A 176 -7.85 -7.00 12.16
CA ILE A 176 -7.85 -5.84 11.25
C ILE A 176 -7.93 -4.53 12.02
N TYR A 177 -8.84 -4.40 12.99
CA TYR A 177 -8.92 -3.19 13.82
C TYR A 177 -7.68 -3.00 14.70
N THR A 178 -7.04 -4.08 15.14
CA THR A 178 -5.75 -4.01 15.84
C THR A 178 -4.67 -3.42 14.93
N GLN A 179 -4.60 -3.84 13.67
CA GLN A 179 -3.66 -3.26 12.71
C GLN A 179 -3.98 -1.79 12.42
N ILE A 180 -5.26 -1.44 12.21
CA ILE A 180 -5.71 -0.05 11.99
C ILE A 180 -5.24 0.84 13.15
N ALA A 181 -5.50 0.43 14.39
CA ALA A 181 -5.09 1.17 15.57
C ALA A 181 -3.57 1.32 15.68
N ALA A 182 -2.80 0.28 15.36
CA ALA A 182 -1.34 0.34 15.36
C ALA A 182 -0.80 1.32 14.31
N ASP A 183 -1.35 1.29 13.10
CA ASP A 183 -0.96 2.21 12.02
C ASP A 183 -1.34 3.66 12.34
N LEU A 184 -2.56 3.91 12.86
CA LEU A 184 -2.97 5.24 13.30
C LEU A 184 -2.07 5.76 14.43
N LYS A 185 -1.73 4.91 15.41
CA LYS A 185 -0.80 5.30 16.47
C LYS A 185 0.57 5.72 15.92
N ASN A 186 1.15 4.91 15.02
CA ASN A 186 2.41 5.27 14.36
C ASN A 186 2.28 6.59 13.59
N ALA A 187 1.19 6.78 12.88
CA ALA A 187 0.90 8.01 12.14
C ALA A 187 0.83 9.25 13.04
N ILE A 188 0.15 9.15 14.20
CA ILE A 188 -0.01 10.23 15.19
C ILE A 188 1.33 10.58 15.87
N GLU A 189 2.15 9.57 16.16
CA GLU A 189 3.45 9.74 16.80
C GLU A 189 4.50 10.33 15.84
N MET A 190 4.44 9.97 14.56
CA MET A 190 5.40 10.42 13.55
C MET A 190 5.05 11.77 12.92
N MET A 191 3.78 12.00 12.55
CA MET A 191 3.42 13.21 11.80
C MET A 191 3.64 14.48 12.63
N PRO A 192 4.21 15.54 12.02
CA PRO A 192 4.33 16.82 12.70
C PRO A 192 2.94 17.39 13.03
N ALA A 193 2.81 18.03 14.19
CA ALA A 193 1.60 18.71 14.64
C ALA A 193 1.38 20.03 13.87
N LYS A 194 1.17 19.94 12.55
CA LYS A 194 1.09 21.07 11.62
C LYS A 194 -0.22 21.02 10.85
N ILE A 195 -0.89 22.18 10.78
CA ILE A 195 -2.05 22.38 9.90
C ILE A 195 -1.53 22.94 8.58
N TYR A 196 -1.97 22.34 7.47
CA TYR A 196 -1.62 22.81 6.13
C TYR A 196 -2.60 23.90 5.67
N PRO A 197 -2.14 25.11 5.35
CA PRO A 197 -3.02 26.18 4.86
C PRO A 197 -3.70 25.78 3.55
N LYS A 198 -4.96 26.22 3.39
CA LYS A 198 -5.70 26.06 2.12
C LYS A 198 -4.92 26.68 0.96
N GLY A 199 -4.74 25.92 -0.11
CA GLY A 199 -4.04 26.37 -1.32
C GLY A 199 -2.52 26.23 -1.25
N SER A 200 -1.97 25.64 -0.18
CA SER A 200 -0.58 25.18 -0.17
C SER A 200 -0.43 23.88 -0.97
N ASP A 201 0.80 23.55 -1.36
CA ASP A 201 1.13 22.28 -2.02
C ASP A 201 0.81 21.04 -1.14
N MET A 202 0.65 21.25 0.17
CA MET A 202 0.26 20.23 1.15
C MET A 202 -1.25 20.06 1.30
N THR A 203 -2.06 20.81 0.53
CA THR A 203 -3.52 20.70 0.57
C THR A 203 -3.95 19.29 0.15
N GLY A 204 -4.76 18.61 0.97
CA GLY A 204 -5.24 17.25 0.71
C GLY A 204 -4.38 16.15 1.32
N HIS A 205 -3.19 16.46 1.84
CA HIS A 205 -2.41 15.51 2.63
C HIS A 205 -3.04 15.29 4.00
N ALA A 206 -2.94 14.06 4.48
CA ALA A 206 -3.28 13.71 5.85
C ALA A 206 -2.42 14.50 6.83
N THR A 207 -3.01 14.85 7.96
CA THR A 207 -2.32 15.51 9.07
C THR A 207 -2.37 14.60 10.29
N LYS A 208 -1.52 14.86 11.28
CA LYS A 208 -1.63 14.25 12.60
C LYS A 208 -3.07 14.28 13.14
N TYR A 209 -3.74 15.43 12.99
CA TYR A 209 -5.12 15.61 13.46
C TYR A 209 -6.14 14.77 12.70
N ALA A 210 -5.89 14.47 11.41
CA ALA A 210 -6.73 13.55 10.66
C ALA A 210 -6.57 12.10 11.17
N ALA A 211 -5.34 11.71 11.55
CA ALA A 211 -5.09 10.41 12.17
C ALA A 211 -5.66 10.30 13.58
N GLU A 212 -5.67 11.39 14.37
CA GLU A 212 -6.30 11.42 15.70
C GLU A 212 -7.83 11.36 15.65
N ALA A 213 -8.42 11.85 14.56
CA ALA A 213 -9.88 11.88 14.38
C ALA A 213 -10.47 10.55 13.89
N MET A 214 -9.65 9.74 13.23
CA MET A 214 -10.02 8.41 12.71
C MET A 214 -9.85 7.34 13.79
#